data_AF-A0A9J5XKV3-F1
#
_entry.id   AF-A0A9J5XKV3-F1
#
_cell.length_a   1.000
_cell.length_b   1.000
_cell.length_c   1.000
_cell.angle_alpha   90.00
_cell.angle_beta   90.00
_cell.angle_gamma   90.00
#
_symmetry.space_group_name_H-M   'P 1'
#
loop_
_entity.id
_entity.type
_entity.pdbx_description
1 polymer ?
#
loop_
_entity_poly.entity_id
_entity_poly.type
_entity_poly.pdbx_seq_one_letter_code
_entity_poly.pdbx_strand_id
1 'polypeptide(L)'
;MSVAEDSQAKLAMDYDRSKEIKAFDDTKAGVKGLVDAGIVEILRMFIRPIDELAEELIQVKSTLQVPVIDISGLEVEDAHKKIVDEIREASEKWGFFQLINHGIPSSVLEGMVDGTRKFHEQDAELKKEYYSLDRTTRRVRYHSRIQLSQSKTANWRDSLNIARMVSGQIEPEEIPPVCRRAYVEYLKHVIKLGETLADLLSKALGLKPDHLKAMECAKRQGMACHYYPACPHPELTLGVDKHTDPSFFTILLQDQSGGLQVMHNNQWVNVEPIEQGLVVNIGDFLQILSNDKFVSINHRVVAKKVGPRISAACFFTGVFEPPKLYGPIKELISAENPPLYKEFIAGDYITKFFSKPLDISDSQAEIAMDYDQSKEIKAIDDPKAAVKGLADSGIVDIPRIFIRPPHELAEELNMCKSSTLQVSVVDLSSIEVEDRRKKIVDDIREASEDWGIFQLINHGAPSSVLEGMTDGTRKFHEQDAELKKEYYSHDRTTRRVRYQSNFQLIVSGQIEPEELPAVCRKTSVEYLNNVTKLGETHFDLLSKALGLKPDHLKAMECAKGQAMACHYYPACP
;
A
#
# COMPACT_ATOMS: atom_id res chain seq x y z
N MET A 1 39.65 -2.92 -1.78
CA MET A 1 38.18 -2.90 -1.90
C MET A 1 37.65 -3.45 -3.22
N SER A 2 38.46 -3.69 -4.26
CA SER A 2 37.96 -4.03 -5.60
C SER A 2 37.71 -5.52 -5.91
N VAL A 3 37.89 -6.46 -4.97
CA VAL A 3 37.67 -7.91 -5.23
C VAL A 3 36.37 -8.42 -4.59
N ALA A 4 35.91 -7.77 -3.52
CA ALA A 4 34.66 -8.11 -2.84
C ALA A 4 33.42 -7.55 -3.57
N GLU A 5 33.52 -6.34 -4.12
CA GLU A 5 32.46 -5.70 -4.91
C GLU A 5 32.24 -6.43 -6.25
N ASP A 6 33.31 -6.86 -6.91
CA ASP A 6 33.27 -7.60 -8.18
C ASP A 6 32.73 -9.04 -7.99
N SER A 7 32.93 -9.63 -6.80
CA SER A 7 32.35 -10.90 -6.39
C SER A 7 30.85 -10.80 -6.11
N GLN A 8 30.39 -9.71 -5.50
CA GLN A 8 28.96 -9.48 -5.24
C GLN A 8 28.19 -9.15 -6.52
N ALA A 9 28.79 -8.41 -7.46
CA ALA A 9 28.20 -8.12 -8.77
C ALA A 9 28.05 -9.39 -9.63
N LYS A 10 29.01 -10.32 -9.58
CA LYS A 10 28.91 -11.63 -10.26
C LYS A 10 27.85 -12.55 -9.67
N LEU A 11 27.67 -12.56 -8.35
CA LEU A 11 26.63 -13.35 -7.66
C LEU A 11 25.22 -12.83 -7.91
N ALA A 12 25.06 -11.54 -8.23
CA ALA A 12 23.76 -10.94 -8.57
C ALA A 12 23.24 -11.37 -9.95
N MET A 13 24.12 -11.70 -10.90
CA MET A 13 23.76 -12.08 -12.28
C MET A 13 23.29 -13.55 -12.44
N ASP A 14 23.49 -14.42 -11.44
CA ASP A 14 23.21 -15.87 -11.51
C ASP A 14 22.12 -16.35 -10.53
N TYR A 15 21.40 -15.42 -9.89
CA TYR A 15 20.35 -15.76 -8.93
C TYR A 15 19.01 -16.07 -9.63
N ASP A 16 18.65 -17.34 -9.65
CA ASP A 16 17.36 -17.83 -10.13
C ASP A 16 16.40 -18.06 -8.95
N ARG A 17 15.64 -17.01 -8.60
CA ARG A 17 14.63 -17.02 -7.54
C ARG A 17 13.65 -18.19 -7.70
N SER A 18 13.24 -18.51 -8.92
CA SER A 18 12.28 -19.59 -9.19
C SER A 18 12.84 -20.98 -8.85
N LYS A 19 14.14 -21.21 -9.11
CA LYS A 19 14.82 -22.45 -8.70
C LYS A 19 14.96 -22.56 -7.19
N GLU A 20 15.38 -21.50 -6.49
CA GLU A 20 15.50 -21.51 -5.02
C GLU A 20 14.16 -21.82 -4.36
N ILE A 21 13.11 -21.14 -4.83
CA ILE A 21 11.73 -21.33 -4.41
C ILE A 21 11.26 -22.76 -4.65
N LYS A 22 11.56 -23.35 -5.82
CA LYS A 22 11.19 -24.74 -6.13
C LYS A 22 11.93 -25.72 -5.23
N ALA A 23 13.23 -25.54 -5.04
CA ALA A 23 14.03 -26.39 -4.17
C ALA A 23 13.52 -26.39 -2.73
N PHE A 24 13.15 -25.22 -2.20
CA PHE A 24 12.51 -25.09 -0.90
C PHE A 24 11.17 -25.84 -0.83
N ASP A 25 10.30 -25.66 -1.83
CA ASP A 25 8.99 -26.33 -1.90
C ASP A 25 9.12 -27.86 -1.94
N ASP A 26 10.05 -28.36 -2.74
CA ASP A 26 10.28 -29.78 -2.98
C ASP A 26 10.65 -30.51 -1.67
N THR A 27 11.26 -29.81 -0.70
CA THR A 27 11.52 -30.37 0.63
C THR A 27 10.24 -30.69 1.41
N LYS A 28 9.17 -29.89 1.19
CA LYS A 28 7.91 -29.90 1.95
C LYS A 28 8.09 -29.83 3.48
N ALA A 29 9.27 -29.43 3.95
CA ALA A 29 9.62 -29.38 5.37
C ALA A 29 9.31 -28.01 6.00
N GLY A 30 9.13 -27.00 5.15
CA GLY A 30 8.81 -25.64 5.53
C GLY A 30 9.96 -24.84 6.13
N VAL A 31 9.66 -23.64 6.61
CA VAL A 31 10.64 -22.76 7.27
C VAL A 31 11.16 -23.42 8.53
N LYS A 32 10.31 -24.16 9.27
CA LYS A 32 10.78 -24.92 10.43
C LYS A 32 11.85 -25.94 10.04
N GLY A 33 11.69 -26.64 8.91
CA GLY A 33 12.69 -27.58 8.41
C GLY A 33 14.04 -26.95 8.13
N LEU A 34 14.07 -25.69 7.67
CA LEU A 34 15.32 -24.93 7.54
C LEU A 34 15.98 -24.68 8.89
N VAL A 35 15.19 -24.24 9.88
CA VAL A 35 15.70 -23.97 11.24
C VAL A 35 16.19 -25.25 11.93
N ASP A 36 15.48 -26.36 11.78
CA ASP A 36 15.90 -27.68 12.29
C ASP A 36 17.21 -28.15 11.64
N ALA A 37 17.49 -27.74 10.40
CA ALA A 37 18.75 -28.01 9.70
C ALA A 37 19.91 -27.09 10.17
N GLY A 38 19.66 -26.17 11.10
CA GLY A 38 20.69 -25.34 11.72
C GLY A 38 21.21 -24.20 10.83
N ILE A 39 20.36 -23.65 9.96
CA ILE A 39 20.76 -22.52 9.12
C ILE A 39 21.18 -21.30 9.98
N VAL A 40 22.25 -20.64 9.56
CA VAL A 40 22.76 -19.41 10.18
C VAL A 40 22.42 -18.16 9.36
N GLU A 41 22.20 -18.33 8.06
CA GLU A 41 21.80 -17.29 7.11
C GLU A 41 20.42 -17.63 6.52
N ILE A 42 19.60 -16.61 6.29
CA ILE A 42 18.31 -16.82 5.61
C ILE A 42 18.50 -16.83 4.09
N LEU A 43 17.70 -17.64 3.39
CA LEU A 43 17.73 -17.70 1.93
C LEU A 43 17.31 -16.37 1.30
N ARG A 44 17.84 -16.04 0.12
CA ARG A 44 17.62 -14.74 -0.52
C ARG A 44 16.15 -14.48 -0.82
N MET A 45 15.36 -15.51 -1.10
CA MET A 45 13.91 -15.38 -1.27
C MET A 45 13.16 -14.83 -0.05
N PHE A 46 13.71 -14.93 1.17
CA PHE A 46 13.11 -14.37 2.39
C PHE A 46 13.57 -12.93 2.70
N ILE A 47 14.60 -12.44 2.01
CA ILE A 47 15.15 -11.10 2.25
C ILE A 47 14.28 -10.07 1.53
N ARG A 48 13.77 -9.10 2.28
CA ARG A 48 12.99 -7.99 1.75
C ARG A 48 13.82 -7.07 0.85
N PRO A 49 13.21 -6.41 -0.15
CA PRO A 49 13.84 -5.38 -0.95
C PRO A 49 14.47 -4.28 -0.10
N ILE A 50 15.56 -3.68 -0.59
CA ILE A 50 16.35 -2.71 0.17
C ILE A 50 15.60 -1.39 0.43
N ASP A 51 14.72 -1.02 -0.48
CA ASP A 51 13.77 0.10 -0.38
C ASP A 51 12.83 -0.08 0.82
N GLU A 52 12.19 -1.25 0.95
CA GLU A 52 11.31 -1.55 2.09
C GLU A 52 12.08 -1.56 3.43
N LEU A 53 13.33 -2.03 3.42
CA LEU A 53 14.18 -2.04 4.62
C LEU A 53 14.60 -0.61 5.01
N ALA A 54 14.88 0.26 4.03
CA ALA A 54 15.26 1.65 4.26
C ALA A 54 14.08 2.48 4.81
N GLU A 55 12.87 2.29 4.28
CA GLU A 55 11.65 2.93 4.78
C GLU A 55 11.42 2.65 6.28
N GLU A 56 11.64 1.40 6.69
CA GLU A 56 11.43 0.97 8.08
C GLU A 56 12.42 1.62 9.07
N LEU A 57 13.62 1.98 8.63
CA LEU A 57 14.60 2.70 9.46
C LEU A 57 14.19 4.14 9.76
N ILE A 58 13.34 4.73 8.91
CA ILE A 58 12.90 6.13 9.01
C ILE A 58 11.60 6.24 9.81
N GLN A 59 10.90 5.13 10.06
CA GLN A 59 9.65 5.15 10.81
C GLN A 59 9.84 5.45 12.30
N VAL A 60 9.01 6.37 12.79
CA VAL A 60 8.93 6.70 14.22
C VAL A 60 8.27 5.55 14.97
N LYS A 61 8.88 5.12 16.08
CA LYS A 61 8.25 4.16 17.00
C LYS A 61 6.96 4.74 17.55
N SER A 62 5.84 4.06 17.30
CA SER A 62 4.54 4.49 17.80
C SER A 62 4.41 4.29 19.31
N THR A 63 3.75 5.23 19.99
CA THR A 63 3.29 5.09 21.38
C THR A 63 1.80 4.75 21.46
N LEU A 64 1.14 4.60 20.31
CA LEU A 64 -0.28 4.29 20.24
C LEU A 64 -0.53 2.84 20.68
N GLN A 65 -1.75 2.55 21.11
CA GLN A 65 -2.15 1.21 21.54
C GLN A 65 -3.46 0.84 20.89
N VAL A 66 -3.55 -0.40 20.42
CA VAL A 66 -4.78 -0.96 19.88
C VAL A 66 -5.85 -1.00 20.97
N PRO A 67 -7.09 -0.55 20.71
CA PRO A 67 -8.17 -0.55 21.69
C PRO A 67 -8.40 -1.92 22.31
N VAL A 68 -8.71 -1.95 23.61
CA VAL A 68 -9.07 -3.15 24.35
C VAL A 68 -10.51 -3.01 24.81
N ILE A 69 -11.35 -4.00 24.50
CA ILE A 69 -12.79 -3.98 24.74
C ILE A 69 -13.14 -5.15 25.65
N ASP A 70 -13.75 -4.84 26.80
CA ASP A 70 -14.26 -5.81 27.75
C ASP A 70 -15.73 -6.10 27.47
N ILE A 71 -16.04 -7.37 27.18
CA ILE A 71 -17.41 -7.80 26.85
C ILE A 71 -18.11 -8.55 27.99
N SER A 72 -17.66 -8.42 29.24
CA SER A 72 -18.24 -9.05 30.43
C SER A 72 -19.65 -8.57 30.83
N GLY A 73 -20.22 -7.58 30.12
CA GLY A 73 -21.49 -6.91 30.47
C GLY A 73 -22.61 -7.01 29.44
N LEU A 74 -22.57 -7.97 28.50
CA LEU A 74 -23.54 -8.03 27.38
C LEU A 74 -25.01 -8.17 27.80
N GLU A 75 -25.29 -8.71 28.98
CA GLU A 75 -26.65 -8.91 29.51
C GLU A 75 -27.24 -7.67 30.20
N VAL A 76 -26.41 -6.65 30.47
CA VAL A 76 -26.84 -5.40 31.14
C VAL A 76 -26.99 -4.31 30.08
N GLU A 77 -28.18 -3.72 29.96
CA GLU A 77 -28.54 -2.80 28.86
C GLU A 77 -27.54 -1.63 28.68
N ASP A 78 -27.22 -0.91 29.77
CA ASP A 78 -26.29 0.22 29.72
C ASP A 78 -24.86 -0.21 29.36
N ALA A 79 -24.39 -1.33 29.91
CA ALA A 79 -23.06 -1.87 29.61
C ALA A 79 -22.98 -2.37 28.17
N HIS A 80 -24.03 -3.04 27.70
CA HIS A 80 -24.17 -3.49 26.32
C HIS A 80 -24.11 -2.32 25.34
N LYS A 81 -24.81 -1.20 25.61
CA LYS A 81 -24.74 -0.01 24.76
C LYS A 81 -23.32 0.55 24.70
N LYS A 82 -22.64 0.65 25.84
CA LYS A 82 -21.25 1.10 25.91
C LYS A 82 -20.32 0.21 25.09
N ILE A 83 -20.45 -1.11 25.21
CA ILE A 83 -19.69 -2.09 24.42
C ILE A 83 -19.90 -1.88 22.92
N VAL A 84 -21.15 -1.66 22.48
CA VAL A 84 -21.44 -1.39 21.06
C VAL A 84 -20.78 -0.09 20.59
N ASP A 85 -20.78 0.96 21.39
CA ASP A 85 -20.15 2.24 21.05
C ASP A 85 -18.61 2.11 20.98
N GLU A 86 -17.98 1.36 21.90
CA GLU A 86 -16.55 1.06 21.86
C GLU A 86 -16.16 0.24 20.62
N ILE A 87 -16.96 -0.78 20.26
CA ILE A 87 -16.76 -1.58 19.05
C ILE A 87 -16.93 -0.72 17.79
N ARG A 88 -17.92 0.18 17.77
CA ARG A 88 -18.10 1.14 16.67
C ARG A 88 -16.86 1.99 16.50
N GLU A 89 -16.40 2.65 17.56
CA GLU A 89 -15.25 3.54 17.49
C GLU A 89 -13.97 2.81 17.05
N ALA A 90 -13.71 1.61 17.59
CA ALA A 90 -12.57 0.81 17.19
C ALA A 90 -12.66 0.35 15.73
N SER A 91 -13.85 -0.02 15.26
CA SER A 91 -14.04 -0.50 13.89
C SER A 91 -13.99 0.62 12.84
N GLU A 92 -14.43 1.84 13.19
CA GLU A 92 -14.38 3.03 12.33
C GLU A 92 -12.96 3.64 12.26
N LYS A 93 -12.24 3.70 13.39
CA LYS A 93 -10.94 4.40 13.47
C LYS A 93 -9.73 3.49 13.31
N TRP A 94 -9.81 2.27 13.84
CA TRP A 94 -8.68 1.35 13.93
C TRP A 94 -8.81 0.15 13.01
N GLY A 95 -10.02 -0.30 12.71
CA GLY A 95 -10.25 -1.58 12.04
C GLY A 95 -9.77 -2.80 12.84
N PHE A 96 -9.28 -2.59 14.07
CA PHE A 96 -8.62 -3.56 14.94
C PHE A 96 -8.95 -3.25 16.40
N PHE A 97 -9.16 -4.30 17.21
CA PHE A 97 -9.29 -4.21 18.66
C PHE A 97 -8.95 -5.55 19.33
N GLN A 98 -8.63 -5.53 20.61
CA GLN A 98 -8.48 -6.72 21.45
C GLN A 98 -9.74 -6.93 22.29
N LEU A 99 -10.23 -8.17 22.36
CA LEU A 99 -11.34 -8.58 23.20
C LEU A 99 -10.82 -9.32 24.44
N ILE A 100 -11.38 -8.96 25.59
CA ILE A 100 -11.18 -9.66 26.86
C ILE A 100 -12.53 -10.06 27.44
N ASN A 101 -12.52 -11.02 28.38
CA ASN A 101 -13.72 -11.57 29.02
C ASN A 101 -14.77 -12.10 28.02
N HIS A 102 -14.31 -12.63 26.89
CA HIS A 102 -15.16 -13.13 25.81
C HIS A 102 -15.78 -14.51 26.06
N GLY A 103 -15.56 -15.10 27.24
CA GLY A 103 -16.21 -16.33 27.69
C GLY A 103 -15.68 -17.64 27.12
N ILE A 104 -14.58 -17.62 26.34
CA ILE A 104 -13.90 -18.85 25.91
C ILE A 104 -12.97 -19.30 27.03
N PRO A 105 -13.04 -20.55 27.53
CA PRO A 105 -12.19 -21.01 28.62
C PRO A 105 -10.70 -20.94 28.26
N SER A 106 -9.85 -20.53 29.21
CA SER A 106 -8.39 -20.44 29.03
C SER A 106 -7.78 -21.77 28.55
N SER A 107 -8.23 -22.89 29.10
CA SER A 107 -7.79 -24.24 28.71
C SER A 107 -8.05 -24.56 27.23
N VAL A 108 -9.09 -23.97 26.63
CA VAL A 108 -9.40 -24.14 25.20
C VAL A 108 -8.44 -23.30 24.34
N LEU A 109 -8.16 -22.05 24.76
CA LEU A 109 -7.18 -21.18 24.08
C LEU A 109 -5.77 -21.79 24.13
N GLU A 110 -5.32 -22.19 25.32
CA GLU A 110 -4.02 -22.84 25.53
C GLU A 110 -3.93 -24.16 24.74
N GLY A 111 -5.01 -24.96 24.76
CA GLY A 111 -5.10 -26.19 23.99
C GLY A 111 -4.95 -25.95 22.48
N MET A 112 -5.52 -24.88 21.95
CA MET A 112 -5.41 -24.53 20.53
C MET A 112 -3.98 -24.09 20.14
N VAL A 113 -3.33 -23.28 20.98
CA VAL A 113 -1.93 -22.88 20.80
C VAL A 113 -1.01 -24.10 20.85
N ASP A 114 -1.16 -24.94 21.87
CA ASP A 114 -0.38 -26.18 22.04
C ASP A 114 -0.63 -27.18 20.91
N GLY A 115 -1.87 -27.39 20.50
CA GLY A 115 -2.23 -28.26 19.38
C GLY A 115 -1.60 -27.79 18.06
N THR A 116 -1.60 -26.47 17.81
CA THR A 116 -0.92 -25.89 16.64
C THR A 116 0.58 -26.12 16.70
N ARG A 117 1.21 -25.85 17.86
CA ARG A 117 2.64 -26.09 18.07
C ARG A 117 2.99 -27.55 17.80
N LYS A 118 2.28 -28.48 18.43
CA LYS A 118 2.49 -29.92 18.27
C LYS A 118 2.38 -30.36 16.82
N PHE A 119 1.42 -29.84 16.05
CA PHE A 119 1.33 -30.16 14.64
C PHE A 119 2.62 -29.82 13.89
N HIS A 120 3.12 -28.59 14.04
CA HIS A 120 4.28 -28.09 13.33
C HIS A 120 5.60 -28.69 13.82
N GLU A 121 5.67 -29.11 15.09
CA GLU A 121 6.83 -29.76 15.72
C GLU A 121 6.94 -31.26 15.47
N GLN A 122 5.94 -31.89 14.83
CA GLN A 122 6.06 -33.27 14.38
C GLN A 122 7.14 -33.46 13.31
N ASP A 123 7.51 -34.73 13.13
CA ASP A 123 8.33 -35.20 12.02
C ASP A 123 7.80 -34.69 10.67
N ALA A 124 8.72 -34.29 9.79
CA ALA A 124 8.39 -33.74 8.49
C ALA A 124 7.58 -34.71 7.61
N GLU A 125 7.81 -36.03 7.72
CA GLU A 125 7.08 -37.04 6.95
C GLU A 125 5.59 -37.06 7.29
N LEU A 126 5.22 -36.84 8.55
CA LEU A 126 3.82 -36.75 8.97
C LEU A 126 3.15 -35.46 8.45
N LYS A 127 3.89 -34.35 8.41
CA LYS A 127 3.38 -33.08 7.88
C LYS A 127 3.23 -33.09 6.35
N LYS A 128 4.09 -33.84 5.64
CA LYS A 128 4.08 -33.98 4.18
C LYS A 128 2.77 -34.52 3.63
N GLU A 129 2.06 -35.37 4.37
CA GLU A 129 0.74 -35.89 3.98
C GLU A 129 -0.26 -34.76 3.69
N TYR A 130 -0.22 -33.72 4.51
CA TYR A 130 -1.07 -32.54 4.41
C TYR A 130 -0.52 -31.49 3.46
N TYR A 131 0.70 -31.65 2.93
CA TYR A 131 1.33 -30.62 2.11
C TYR A 131 0.57 -30.42 0.80
N SER A 132 0.03 -29.22 0.59
CA SER A 132 -0.68 -28.88 -0.65
C SER A 132 -0.88 -27.38 -0.82
N LEU A 133 -0.77 -26.93 -2.08
CA LEU A 133 -1.14 -25.59 -2.51
C LEU A 133 -2.53 -25.55 -3.17
N ASP A 134 -3.16 -26.70 -3.42
CA ASP A 134 -4.46 -26.76 -4.08
C ASP A 134 -5.57 -26.34 -3.13
N ARG A 135 -6.10 -25.14 -3.37
CA ARG A 135 -7.15 -24.55 -2.55
C ARG A 135 -8.55 -25.11 -2.80
N THR A 136 -8.73 -25.82 -3.91
CA THR A 136 -10.03 -26.21 -4.46
C THR A 136 -10.48 -27.58 -3.96
N THR A 137 -9.58 -28.56 -3.93
CA THR A 137 -9.94 -29.96 -3.59
C THR A 137 -9.62 -30.34 -2.15
N ARG A 138 -8.58 -29.75 -1.53
CA ARG A 138 -8.12 -30.13 -0.19
C ARG A 138 -8.59 -29.16 0.88
N ARG A 139 -9.31 -29.67 1.90
CA ARG A 139 -9.84 -28.89 3.03
C ARG A 139 -8.80 -28.60 4.10
N VAL A 140 -7.92 -29.57 4.36
CA VAL A 140 -6.81 -29.48 5.31
C VAL A 140 -5.51 -29.43 4.52
N ARG A 141 -4.72 -28.38 4.73
CA ARG A 141 -3.51 -28.11 3.95
C ARG A 141 -2.41 -27.56 4.83
N TYR A 142 -1.25 -28.19 4.76
CA TYR A 142 0.00 -27.64 5.27
C TYR A 142 0.77 -27.00 4.11
N HIS A 143 1.33 -25.81 4.34
CA HIS A 143 2.26 -25.19 3.40
C HIS A 143 3.04 -24.08 4.09
N SER A 144 4.17 -23.72 3.47
CA SER A 144 5.05 -22.63 3.91
C SER A 144 5.10 -21.50 2.88
N ARG A 145 4.19 -21.58 1.91
CA ARG A 145 4.09 -20.66 0.79
C ARG A 145 2.70 -20.05 0.80
N ILE A 146 2.59 -18.79 1.19
CA ILE A 146 1.53 -17.92 0.66
C ILE A 146 2.27 -16.84 -0.12
N GLN A 147 1.95 -16.74 -1.41
CA GLN A 147 2.25 -15.59 -2.29
C GLN A 147 3.68 -15.38 -2.81
N LEU A 148 4.40 -16.44 -3.20
CA LEU A 148 5.66 -16.26 -3.95
C LEU A 148 5.50 -15.79 -5.41
N SER A 149 4.31 -15.97 -6.01
CA SER A 149 4.00 -15.45 -7.35
C SER A 149 3.54 -13.98 -7.34
N GLN A 150 3.34 -13.39 -6.15
CA GLN A 150 2.74 -12.06 -5.96
C GLN A 150 3.61 -11.11 -5.16
N SER A 151 4.33 -11.61 -4.14
CA SER A 151 5.26 -10.82 -3.34
C SER A 151 6.69 -10.97 -3.85
N LYS A 152 7.47 -9.88 -3.76
CA LYS A 152 8.91 -9.88 -4.00
C LYS A 152 9.65 -10.75 -2.97
N THR A 153 9.00 -11.05 -1.83
CA THR A 153 9.60 -11.73 -0.66
C THR A 153 8.76 -12.93 -0.21
N ALA A 154 9.42 -13.96 0.32
CA ALA A 154 8.79 -15.10 0.99
C ALA A 154 8.55 -14.79 2.48
N ASN A 155 7.44 -15.28 3.01
CA ASN A 155 7.10 -15.15 4.42
C ASN A 155 7.86 -16.18 5.29
N TRP A 156 8.46 -15.74 6.39
CA TRP A 156 9.11 -16.59 7.41
C TRP A 156 8.09 -17.30 8.31
N ARG A 157 7.26 -18.16 7.72
CA ARG A 157 6.13 -18.81 8.40
C ARG A 157 5.71 -20.12 7.75
N ASP A 158 5.31 -21.07 8.60
CA ASP A 158 4.60 -22.28 8.23
C ASP A 158 3.10 -22.17 8.59
N SER A 159 2.22 -22.75 7.78
CA SER A 159 0.76 -22.63 7.97
C SER A 159 0.03 -23.96 7.80
N LEU A 160 -0.83 -24.29 8.75
CA LEU A 160 -1.86 -25.33 8.61
C LEU A 160 -3.21 -24.64 8.41
N ASN A 161 -3.75 -24.72 7.20
CA ASN A 161 -5.06 -24.19 6.84
C ASN A 161 -6.11 -25.29 6.89
N ILE A 162 -7.22 -25.00 7.55
CA ILE A 162 -8.35 -25.90 7.69
C ILE A 162 -9.59 -25.10 7.30
N ALA A 163 -10.08 -25.36 6.09
CA ALA A 163 -11.18 -24.62 5.48
C ALA A 163 -12.47 -25.42 5.54
N ARG A 164 -13.55 -24.82 6.07
CA ARG A 164 -14.89 -25.39 5.97
C ARG A 164 -15.39 -25.22 4.54
N MET A 165 -15.74 -26.32 3.88
CA MET A 165 -16.40 -26.29 2.57
C MET A 165 -17.91 -26.10 2.74
N VAL A 166 -18.55 -25.66 1.67
CA VAL A 166 -19.99 -25.35 1.65
C VAL A 166 -20.85 -26.58 1.94
N SER A 167 -20.41 -27.78 1.53
CA SER A 167 -21.20 -29.01 1.55
C SER A 167 -21.24 -29.76 2.89
N GLY A 168 -20.63 -29.26 3.97
CA GLY A 168 -20.70 -29.93 5.26
C GLY A 168 -19.65 -29.50 6.28
N GLN A 169 -19.78 -30.01 7.50
CA GLN A 169 -18.71 -29.95 8.50
C GLN A 169 -17.48 -30.71 7.97
N ILE A 170 -16.28 -30.26 8.35
CA ILE A 170 -15.07 -31.07 8.12
C ILE A 170 -15.22 -32.30 9.00
N GLU A 171 -15.06 -33.49 8.43
CA GLU A 171 -15.02 -34.70 9.23
C GLU A 171 -13.80 -34.63 10.14
N PRO A 172 -13.95 -34.77 11.47
CA PRO A 172 -12.85 -34.62 12.41
C PRO A 172 -11.60 -35.41 12.02
N GLU A 173 -11.77 -36.58 11.39
CA GLU A 173 -10.73 -37.49 10.91
C GLU A 173 -9.78 -36.85 9.89
N GLU A 174 -10.25 -35.89 9.09
CA GLU A 174 -9.42 -35.15 8.13
C GLU A 174 -8.42 -34.21 8.81
N ILE A 175 -8.72 -33.77 10.04
CA ILE A 175 -7.84 -32.91 10.83
C ILE A 175 -6.71 -33.77 11.41
N PRO A 176 -5.44 -33.30 11.41
CA PRO A 176 -4.32 -34.08 11.92
C PRO A 176 -4.57 -34.58 13.34
N PRO A 177 -4.39 -35.89 13.62
CA PRO A 177 -4.74 -36.48 14.91
C PRO A 177 -4.16 -35.74 16.11
N VAL A 178 -2.94 -35.20 15.99
CA VAL A 178 -2.23 -34.51 17.07
C VAL A 178 -2.91 -33.22 17.54
N CYS A 179 -3.63 -32.53 16.65
CA CYS A 179 -4.25 -31.23 16.95
C CYS A 179 -5.79 -31.26 16.86
N ARG A 180 -6.37 -32.36 16.34
CA ARG A 180 -7.81 -32.54 16.11
C ARG A 180 -8.68 -32.12 17.27
N ARG A 181 -8.43 -32.64 18.47
CA ARG A 181 -9.27 -32.36 19.66
C ARG A 181 -9.27 -30.87 20.00
N ALA A 182 -8.08 -30.25 20.00
CA ALA A 182 -7.92 -28.84 20.30
C ALA A 182 -8.63 -27.96 19.26
N TYR A 183 -8.44 -28.28 17.98
CA TYR A 183 -9.09 -27.60 16.86
C TYR A 183 -10.62 -27.66 16.98
N VAL A 184 -11.18 -28.86 17.12
CA VAL A 184 -12.64 -29.07 17.15
C VAL A 184 -13.27 -28.35 18.34
N GLU A 185 -12.61 -28.38 19.50
CA GLU A 185 -13.13 -27.69 20.67
C GLU A 185 -13.06 -26.17 20.52
N TYR A 186 -11.90 -25.63 20.12
CA TYR A 186 -11.76 -24.19 19.88
C TYR A 186 -12.74 -23.67 18.81
N LEU A 187 -12.93 -24.43 17.73
CA LEU A 187 -13.83 -24.05 16.64
C LEU A 187 -15.27 -23.83 17.13
N LYS A 188 -15.78 -24.66 18.05
CA LYS A 188 -17.14 -24.50 18.61
C LYS A 188 -17.28 -23.15 19.33
N HIS A 189 -16.28 -22.80 20.15
CA HIS A 189 -16.31 -21.57 20.95
C HIS A 189 -16.12 -20.33 20.08
N VAL A 190 -15.17 -20.35 19.14
CA VAL A 190 -14.89 -19.19 18.28
C VAL A 190 -16.02 -18.91 17.28
N ILE A 191 -16.74 -19.94 16.80
CA ILE A 191 -17.95 -19.74 15.97
C ILE A 191 -19.03 -19.01 16.77
N LYS A 192 -19.31 -19.46 18.00
CA LYS A 192 -20.30 -18.81 18.86
C LYS A 192 -19.93 -17.36 19.14
N LEU A 193 -18.65 -17.08 19.45
CA LEU A 193 -18.16 -15.72 19.63
C LEU A 193 -18.29 -14.88 18.35
N GLY A 194 -18.00 -15.47 17.19
CA GLY A 194 -18.18 -14.80 15.90
C GLY A 194 -19.63 -14.42 15.60
N GLU A 195 -20.60 -15.26 15.98
CA GLU A 195 -22.03 -14.92 15.88
C GLU A 195 -22.40 -13.75 16.81
N THR A 196 -21.89 -13.74 18.04
CA THR A 196 -22.07 -12.61 18.97
C THR A 196 -21.44 -11.33 18.43
N LEU A 197 -20.24 -11.40 17.86
CA LEU A 197 -19.57 -10.25 17.25
C LEU A 197 -20.31 -9.72 16.03
N ALA A 198 -20.88 -10.61 15.19
CA ALA A 198 -21.72 -10.17 14.08
C ALA A 198 -22.95 -9.38 14.57
N ASP A 199 -23.51 -9.74 15.74
CA ASP A 199 -24.61 -8.98 16.34
C ASP A 199 -24.17 -7.59 16.82
N LEU A 200 -23.03 -7.54 17.50
CA LEU A 200 -22.46 -6.29 18.01
C LEU A 200 -22.04 -5.35 16.88
N LEU A 201 -21.41 -5.86 15.83
CA LEU A 201 -21.03 -5.10 14.64
C LEU A 201 -22.26 -4.57 13.89
N SER A 202 -23.34 -5.36 13.78
CA SER A 202 -24.59 -4.89 13.20
C SER A 202 -25.18 -3.71 13.99
N LYS A 203 -25.23 -3.81 15.33
CA LYS A 203 -25.67 -2.70 16.19
C LYS A 203 -24.73 -1.49 16.10
N ALA A 204 -23.43 -1.72 16.00
CA ALA A 204 -22.43 -0.67 15.83
C ALA A 204 -22.63 0.10 14.51
N LEU A 205 -23.07 -0.57 13.44
CA LEU A 205 -23.45 0.08 12.19
C LEU A 205 -24.77 0.88 12.28
N GLY A 206 -25.56 0.68 13.34
CA GLY A 206 -26.90 1.26 13.51
C GLY A 206 -28.02 0.38 12.91
N LEU A 207 -27.74 -0.89 12.68
CA LEU A 207 -28.66 -1.86 12.08
C LEU A 207 -29.32 -2.74 13.14
N LYS A 208 -30.28 -3.56 12.71
CA LYS A 208 -30.84 -4.62 13.56
C LYS A 208 -29.73 -5.59 13.99
N PRO A 209 -29.79 -6.15 15.21
CA PRO A 209 -28.72 -7.01 15.74
C PRO A 209 -28.36 -8.15 14.81
N ASP A 210 -29.33 -8.84 14.24
CA ASP A 210 -29.12 -10.01 13.40
C ASP A 210 -28.77 -9.71 11.94
N HIS A 211 -28.58 -8.44 11.55
CA HIS A 211 -28.46 -8.03 10.15
C HIS A 211 -27.30 -8.74 9.42
N LEU A 212 -26.07 -8.71 9.96
CA LEU A 212 -24.93 -9.38 9.33
C LEU A 212 -25.07 -10.91 9.32
N LYS A 213 -25.76 -11.50 10.30
CA LYS A 213 -26.05 -12.94 10.32
C LYS A 213 -27.11 -13.31 9.28
N ALA A 214 -28.14 -12.50 9.11
CA ALA A 214 -29.15 -12.66 8.07
C ALA A 214 -28.53 -12.50 6.66
N MET A 215 -27.50 -11.66 6.54
CA MET A 215 -26.66 -11.59 5.34
C MET A 215 -25.68 -12.76 5.20
N GLU A 216 -25.67 -13.72 6.13
CA GLU A 216 -24.81 -14.90 6.12
C GLU A 216 -23.30 -14.60 6.17
N CYS A 217 -22.91 -13.39 6.62
CA CYS A 217 -21.51 -12.97 6.72
C CYS A 217 -20.69 -13.90 7.63
N ALA A 218 -21.32 -14.37 8.72
CA ALA A 218 -20.70 -15.27 9.68
C ALA A 218 -20.85 -16.78 9.36
N LYS A 219 -21.43 -17.15 8.20
CA LYS A 219 -21.85 -18.54 7.92
C LYS A 219 -20.71 -19.49 7.56
N ARG A 220 -19.66 -18.98 6.91
CA ARG A 220 -18.47 -19.75 6.55
C ARG A 220 -17.26 -19.25 7.33
N GLN A 221 -16.50 -20.19 7.85
CA GLN A 221 -15.24 -19.93 8.55
C GLN A 221 -14.09 -20.71 7.92
N GLY A 222 -12.93 -20.07 7.80
CA GLY A 222 -11.66 -20.72 7.53
C GLY A 222 -10.71 -20.50 8.70
N MET A 223 -9.89 -21.49 9.04
CA MET A 223 -8.87 -21.29 10.07
C MET A 223 -7.46 -21.48 9.51
N ALA A 224 -6.56 -20.58 9.85
CA ALA A 224 -5.13 -20.68 9.57
C ALA A 224 -4.33 -20.74 10.88
N CYS A 225 -3.64 -21.85 11.09
CA CYS A 225 -2.83 -22.11 12.27
C CYS A 225 -1.35 -21.92 11.89
N HIS A 226 -0.80 -20.79 12.28
CA HIS A 226 0.50 -20.30 11.89
C HIS A 226 1.58 -20.64 12.92
N TYR A 227 2.77 -20.96 12.39
CA TYR A 227 3.98 -21.23 13.15
C TYR A 227 5.12 -20.40 12.59
N TYR A 228 5.72 -19.58 13.44
CA TYR A 228 6.81 -18.68 13.09
C TYR A 228 8.05 -19.13 13.86
N PRO A 229 8.98 -19.87 13.23
CA PRO A 229 10.20 -20.31 13.91
C PRO A 229 11.12 -19.12 14.19
N ALA A 230 12.10 -19.33 15.08
CA ALA A 230 13.17 -18.37 15.31
C ALA A 230 13.89 -18.04 13.98
N CYS A 231 14.12 -16.76 13.72
CA CYS A 231 14.83 -16.27 12.54
C CYS A 231 16.24 -15.80 12.94
N PRO A 232 17.31 -16.21 12.24
CA PRO A 232 18.66 -15.74 12.54
C PRO A 232 18.83 -14.24 12.24
N HIS A 233 18.14 -13.73 11.20
CA HIS A 233 18.18 -12.33 10.74
C HIS A 233 16.76 -11.74 10.63
N PRO A 234 16.08 -11.51 11.77
CA PRO A 234 14.67 -11.09 11.79
C PRO A 234 14.41 -9.73 11.15
N GLU A 235 15.40 -8.84 11.08
CA GLU A 235 15.30 -7.52 10.46
C GLU A 235 15.15 -7.59 8.93
N LEU A 236 15.67 -8.65 8.31
CA LEU A 236 15.68 -8.82 6.86
C LEU A 236 14.40 -9.44 6.30
N THR A 237 13.50 -9.96 7.14
CA THR A 237 12.31 -10.72 6.70
C THR A 237 11.09 -10.44 7.58
N LEU A 238 9.92 -10.88 7.12
CA LEU A 238 8.67 -10.81 7.88
C LEU A 238 8.09 -12.21 8.05
N GLY A 239 7.41 -12.42 9.18
CA GLY A 239 6.56 -13.60 9.36
C GLY A 239 5.35 -13.57 8.42
N VAL A 240 4.76 -12.39 8.22
CA VAL A 240 3.73 -12.11 7.20
C VAL A 240 3.95 -10.70 6.66
N ASP A 241 4.01 -10.58 5.33
CA ASP A 241 4.03 -9.30 4.60
C ASP A 241 2.78 -8.44 4.88
N LYS A 242 2.87 -7.14 4.58
CA LYS A 242 1.76 -6.20 4.73
C LYS A 242 0.57 -6.60 3.85
N HIS A 243 -0.61 -6.74 4.44
CA HIS A 243 -1.85 -7.09 3.74
C HIS A 243 -3.09 -6.64 4.50
N THR A 244 -4.24 -6.68 3.82
CA THR A 244 -5.58 -6.68 4.41
C THR A 244 -6.21 -8.07 4.31
N ASP A 245 -7.27 -8.32 5.07
CA ASP A 245 -7.95 -9.62 5.09
C ASP A 245 -9.14 -9.65 4.12
N PRO A 246 -9.21 -10.62 3.17
CA PRO A 246 -10.37 -10.81 2.30
C PRO A 246 -11.49 -11.58 3.04
N SER A 247 -12.02 -10.97 4.10
CA SER A 247 -13.05 -11.52 4.98
C SER A 247 -14.01 -10.41 5.44
N PHE A 248 -15.09 -10.75 6.16
CA PHE A 248 -15.89 -9.75 6.88
C PHE A 248 -15.18 -9.30 8.14
N PHE A 249 -14.71 -10.25 8.93
CA PHE A 249 -13.86 -10.00 10.08
C PHE A 249 -13.08 -11.27 10.42
N THR A 250 -12.01 -11.09 11.17
CA THR A 250 -11.13 -12.17 11.63
C THR A 250 -11.07 -12.14 13.15
N ILE A 251 -11.05 -13.32 13.77
CA ILE A 251 -10.75 -13.50 15.20
C ILE A 251 -9.41 -14.25 15.29
N LEU A 252 -8.42 -13.61 15.89
CA LEU A 252 -7.06 -14.12 16.01
C LEU A 252 -6.72 -14.43 17.47
N LEU A 253 -6.36 -15.69 17.71
CA LEU A 253 -5.67 -16.12 18.90
C LEU A 253 -4.16 -16.07 18.65
N GLN A 254 -3.40 -15.42 19.53
CA GLN A 254 -1.94 -15.41 19.50
C GLN A 254 -1.35 -15.83 20.84
N ASP A 255 -0.13 -16.35 20.81
CA ASP A 255 0.65 -16.58 22.02
C ASP A 255 1.19 -15.27 22.62
N GLN A 256 1.95 -15.38 23.71
CA GLN A 256 2.55 -14.23 24.40
C GLN A 256 3.84 -13.74 23.73
N SER A 257 4.22 -14.29 22.57
CA SER A 257 5.43 -13.89 21.87
C SER A 257 5.26 -12.54 21.17
N GLY A 258 4.03 -12.11 20.85
CA GLY A 258 3.74 -10.85 20.14
C GLY A 258 4.27 -10.81 18.70
N GLY A 259 4.36 -9.64 18.10
CA GLY A 259 4.92 -9.45 16.74
C GLY A 259 3.90 -9.16 15.64
N LEU A 260 2.60 -9.18 15.94
CA LEU A 260 1.60 -8.57 15.07
C LEU A 260 1.74 -7.05 15.10
N GLN A 261 1.70 -6.41 13.94
CA GLN A 261 1.69 -4.96 13.79
C GLN A 261 0.54 -4.52 12.89
N VAL A 262 -0.12 -3.43 13.25
CA VAL A 262 -1.20 -2.79 12.49
C VAL A 262 -0.78 -1.40 12.04
N MET A 263 -1.12 -1.01 10.82
CA MET A 263 -0.85 0.33 10.31
C MET A 263 -1.92 1.30 10.81
N HIS A 264 -1.57 2.24 11.68
CA HIS A 264 -2.49 3.27 12.14
C HIS A 264 -1.81 4.64 12.16
N ASN A 265 -2.45 5.65 11.58
CA ASN A 265 -1.87 6.99 11.38
C ASN A 265 -0.47 6.96 10.75
N ASN A 266 -0.30 6.09 9.74
CA ASN A 266 0.95 5.83 9.04
C ASN A 266 2.12 5.36 9.92
N GLN A 267 1.79 4.71 11.05
CA GLN A 267 2.76 4.09 11.93
C GLN A 267 2.43 2.62 12.10
N TRP A 268 3.43 1.75 12.08
CA TRP A 268 3.28 0.38 12.55
C TRP A 268 3.14 0.38 14.08
N VAL A 269 1.94 0.04 14.56
CA VAL A 269 1.61 -0.10 15.97
C VAL A 269 1.69 -1.57 16.36
N ASN A 270 2.46 -1.90 17.40
CA ASN A 270 2.50 -3.26 17.93
C ASN A 270 1.16 -3.62 18.60
N VAL A 271 0.67 -4.83 18.32
CA VAL A 271 -0.44 -5.41 19.07
C VAL A 271 0.16 -6.25 20.19
N GLU A 272 0.33 -5.63 21.36
CA GLU A 272 0.87 -6.30 22.54
C GLU A 272 -0.12 -7.39 23.01
N PRO A 273 0.31 -8.67 23.12
CA PRO A 273 -0.57 -9.76 23.55
C PRO A 273 -1.12 -9.51 24.94
N ILE A 274 -2.42 -9.73 25.09
CA ILE A 274 -3.07 -9.79 26.40
C ILE A 274 -3.28 -11.26 26.75
N GLU A 275 -3.02 -11.63 28.01
CA GLU A 275 -3.30 -12.98 28.49
C GLU A 275 -4.79 -13.30 28.30
N GLN A 276 -5.08 -14.43 27.65
CA GLN A 276 -6.43 -14.84 27.27
C GLN A 276 -7.18 -13.83 26.37
N GLY A 277 -6.49 -12.84 25.80
CA GLY A 277 -7.08 -11.89 24.85
C GLY A 277 -7.18 -12.48 23.44
N LEU A 278 -8.16 -11.98 22.68
CA LEU A 278 -8.30 -12.26 21.25
C LEU A 278 -8.21 -10.96 20.47
N VAL A 279 -7.52 -10.97 19.34
CA VAL A 279 -7.52 -9.81 18.42
C VAL A 279 -8.66 -9.99 17.44
N VAL A 280 -9.39 -8.92 17.17
CA VAL A 280 -10.40 -8.86 16.11
C VAL A 280 -10.02 -7.78 15.13
N ASN A 281 -10.15 -8.07 13.83
CA ASN A 281 -10.02 -7.07 12.79
C ASN A 281 -11.12 -7.15 11.76
N ILE A 282 -11.45 -5.99 11.21
CA ILE A 282 -12.37 -5.81 10.10
C ILE A 282 -11.63 -6.20 8.82
N GLY A 283 -12.31 -6.96 7.95
CA GLY A 283 -11.80 -7.33 6.63
C GLY A 283 -12.49 -6.56 5.50
N ASP A 284 -11.95 -6.75 4.30
CA ASP A 284 -12.33 -6.03 3.08
C ASP A 284 -13.84 -6.14 2.78
N PHE A 285 -14.45 -7.29 3.05
CA PHE A 285 -15.87 -7.51 2.77
C PHE A 285 -16.75 -6.64 3.66
N LEU A 286 -16.41 -6.49 4.94
CA LEU A 286 -17.22 -5.67 5.84
C LEU A 286 -16.97 -4.18 5.63
N GLN A 287 -15.77 -3.77 5.22
CA GLN A 287 -15.55 -2.41 4.73
C GLN A 287 -16.44 -2.10 3.53
N ILE A 288 -16.51 -3.00 2.55
CA ILE A 288 -17.39 -2.84 1.37
C ILE A 288 -18.87 -2.76 1.78
N LEU A 289 -19.34 -3.68 2.61
CA LEU A 289 -20.73 -3.71 3.10
C LEU A 289 -21.10 -2.45 3.87
N SER A 290 -20.18 -1.95 4.69
CA SER A 290 -20.39 -0.77 5.52
C SER A 290 -20.23 0.55 4.77
N ASN A 291 -19.87 0.50 3.47
CA ASN A 291 -19.61 1.67 2.63
C ASN A 291 -18.56 2.61 3.26
N ASP A 292 -17.39 2.07 3.62
CA ASP A 292 -16.28 2.75 4.33
C ASP A 292 -16.54 3.19 5.76
N LYS A 293 -17.71 2.88 6.33
CA LYS A 293 -17.94 3.19 7.75
C LYS A 293 -16.96 2.43 8.64
N PHE A 294 -16.78 1.13 8.41
CA PHE A 294 -15.71 0.36 9.05
C PHE A 294 -14.54 0.18 8.10
N VAL A 295 -13.32 0.15 8.65
CA VAL A 295 -12.08 0.16 7.86
C VAL A 295 -11.31 -1.15 7.98
N SER A 296 -10.91 -1.72 6.84
CA SER A 296 -9.98 -2.84 6.71
C SER A 296 -8.56 -2.27 6.65
N ILE A 297 -7.70 -2.70 7.56
CA ILE A 297 -6.40 -2.04 7.78
C ILE A 297 -5.23 -2.98 7.48
N ASN A 298 -4.21 -2.40 6.83
CA ASN A 298 -2.95 -3.09 6.57
C ASN A 298 -2.31 -3.55 7.87
N HIS A 299 -1.96 -4.82 7.93
CA HIS A 299 -1.27 -5.42 9.06
C HIS A 299 -0.18 -6.39 8.58
N ARG A 300 0.82 -6.61 9.42
CA ARG A 300 1.97 -7.48 9.15
C ARG A 300 2.38 -8.25 10.41
N VAL A 301 3.24 -9.25 10.26
CA VAL A 301 3.86 -9.94 11.40
C VAL A 301 5.37 -9.89 11.25
N VAL A 302 6.06 -9.32 12.23
CA VAL A 302 7.53 -9.26 12.22
C VAL A 302 8.14 -10.60 12.61
N ALA A 303 9.27 -10.96 11.99
CA ALA A 303 10.05 -12.11 12.42
C ALA A 303 10.76 -11.83 13.74
N LYS A 304 11.11 -12.87 14.49
CA LYS A 304 11.78 -12.75 15.79
C LYS A 304 12.95 -13.69 15.91
N LYS A 305 13.98 -13.25 16.64
CA LYS A 305 15.18 -14.04 16.95
C LYS A 305 14.90 -15.18 17.93
N VAL A 306 13.90 -15.01 18.79
CA VAL A 306 13.43 -16.02 19.75
C VAL A 306 12.05 -16.47 19.31
N GLY A 307 11.81 -17.77 19.36
CA GLY A 307 10.55 -18.39 18.99
C GLY A 307 10.43 -19.82 19.54
N PRO A 308 9.45 -20.61 19.06
CA PRO A 308 8.50 -20.24 18.02
C PRO A 308 7.40 -19.30 18.53
N ARG A 309 6.91 -18.40 17.65
CA ARG A 309 5.62 -17.73 17.83
C ARG A 309 4.52 -18.59 17.21
N ILE A 310 3.37 -18.67 17.87
CA ILE A 310 2.18 -19.40 17.41
C ILE A 310 0.97 -18.47 17.31
N SER A 311 0.14 -18.65 16.27
CA SER A 311 -1.17 -17.99 16.21
C SER A 311 -2.20 -18.80 15.44
N ALA A 312 -3.48 -18.68 15.78
CA ALA A 312 -4.61 -19.28 15.06
C ALA A 312 -5.62 -18.19 14.67
N ALA A 313 -5.75 -17.93 13.37
CA ALA A 313 -6.66 -16.95 12.80
C ALA A 313 -7.93 -17.63 12.26
N CYS A 314 -9.11 -17.20 12.69
CA CYS A 314 -10.40 -17.65 12.20
C CYS A 314 -11.07 -16.55 11.38
N PHE A 315 -11.17 -16.76 10.07
CA PHE A 315 -11.69 -15.81 9.08
C PHE A 315 -13.17 -16.07 8.81
N PHE A 316 -14.02 -15.06 8.90
CA PHE A 316 -15.45 -15.14 8.56
C PHE A 316 -15.68 -14.57 7.17
N THR A 317 -15.93 -15.43 6.17
CA THR A 317 -15.87 -15.04 4.74
C THR A 317 -17.21 -15.15 4.00
N GLY A 318 -18.28 -15.54 4.69
CA GLY A 318 -19.59 -15.77 4.08
C GLY A 318 -19.66 -16.91 3.05
N VAL A 319 -20.83 -17.07 2.44
CA VAL A 319 -21.17 -18.20 1.56
C VAL A 319 -20.52 -18.05 0.17
N PHE A 320 -19.92 -19.12 -0.34
CA PHE A 320 -19.40 -19.17 -1.73
C PHE A 320 -20.32 -19.95 -2.67
N GLU A 321 -21.04 -20.95 -2.15
CA GLU A 321 -22.00 -21.75 -2.93
C GLU A 321 -23.33 -21.89 -2.14
N PRO A 322 -24.49 -21.65 -2.76
CA PRO A 322 -24.61 -20.97 -4.05
C PRO A 322 -23.95 -19.58 -4.00
N PRO A 323 -23.39 -19.10 -5.12
CA PRO A 323 -22.79 -17.77 -5.18
C PRO A 323 -23.79 -16.72 -4.69
N LYS A 324 -23.32 -15.85 -3.80
CA LYS A 324 -24.10 -14.75 -3.23
C LYS A 324 -23.44 -13.43 -3.56
N LEU A 325 -24.25 -12.47 -3.99
CA LEU A 325 -23.83 -11.09 -4.18
C LEU A 325 -23.84 -10.37 -2.83
N TYR A 326 -22.72 -9.72 -2.55
CA TYR A 326 -22.50 -8.84 -1.42
C TYR A 326 -22.22 -7.43 -1.95
N GLY A 327 -22.61 -6.40 -1.23
CA GLY A 327 -22.38 -5.01 -1.62
C GLY A 327 -22.77 -4.06 -0.50
N PRO A 328 -22.68 -2.73 -0.72
CA PRO A 328 -23.06 -1.73 0.27
C PRO A 328 -24.49 -1.98 0.81
N ILE A 329 -24.62 -1.98 2.14
CA ILE A 329 -25.90 -2.18 2.82
C ILE A 329 -26.81 -0.99 2.50
N LYS A 330 -28.04 -1.28 2.07
CA LYS A 330 -28.99 -0.27 1.56
C LYS A 330 -29.34 0.78 2.61
N GLU A 331 -29.42 0.40 3.87
CA GLU A 331 -29.70 1.26 5.00
C GLU A 331 -28.53 2.21 5.36
N LEU A 332 -27.33 1.96 4.84
CA LEU A 332 -26.14 2.78 5.09
C LEU A 332 -25.81 3.75 3.94
N ILE A 333 -26.55 3.68 2.83
CA ILE A 333 -26.36 4.55 1.67
C ILE A 333 -27.52 5.56 1.54
N SER A 334 -27.22 6.76 1.05
CA SER A 334 -28.18 7.82 0.77
C SER A 334 -27.74 8.66 -0.43
N ALA A 335 -28.45 9.75 -0.75
CA ALA A 335 -28.00 10.69 -1.78
C ALA A 335 -26.71 11.40 -1.36
N GLU A 336 -26.54 11.64 -0.06
CA GLU A 336 -25.38 12.28 0.57
C GLU A 336 -24.25 11.27 0.85
N ASN A 337 -24.57 9.97 0.98
CA ASN A 337 -23.59 8.88 1.09
C ASN A 337 -23.84 7.80 0.01
N PRO A 338 -23.51 8.07 -1.27
CA PRO A 338 -23.75 7.12 -2.35
C PRO A 338 -22.91 5.85 -2.20
N PRO A 339 -23.32 4.73 -2.84
CA PRO A 339 -22.54 3.49 -2.82
C PRO A 339 -21.16 3.70 -3.48
N LEU A 340 -20.10 3.48 -2.71
CA LEU A 340 -18.71 3.58 -3.14
C LEU A 340 -18.24 2.33 -3.88
N TYR A 341 -18.91 1.19 -3.63
CA TYR A 341 -18.50 -0.12 -4.10
C TYR A 341 -19.56 -0.80 -4.95
N LYS A 342 -19.10 -1.56 -5.94
CA LYS A 342 -19.96 -2.48 -6.70
C LYS A 342 -20.23 -3.75 -5.91
N GLU A 343 -21.30 -4.43 -6.28
CA GLU A 343 -21.58 -5.76 -5.75
C GLU A 343 -20.51 -6.78 -6.21
N PHE A 344 -20.22 -7.75 -5.37
CA PHE A 344 -19.19 -8.76 -5.60
C PHE A 344 -19.62 -10.15 -5.09
N ILE A 345 -18.98 -11.19 -5.62
CA ILE A 345 -19.11 -12.57 -5.13
C ILE A 345 -17.87 -12.89 -4.30
N ALA A 346 -18.06 -13.32 -3.05
CA ALA A 346 -16.94 -13.57 -2.12
C ALA A 346 -15.94 -14.61 -2.65
N GLY A 347 -16.43 -15.69 -3.26
CA GLY A 347 -15.57 -16.73 -3.87
C GLY A 347 -14.68 -16.20 -5.00
N ASP A 348 -15.22 -15.31 -5.83
CA ASP A 348 -14.48 -14.69 -6.93
C ASP A 348 -13.45 -13.69 -6.42
N TYR A 349 -13.82 -12.89 -5.40
CA TYR A 349 -12.89 -11.96 -4.75
C TYR A 349 -11.70 -12.71 -4.16
N ILE A 350 -11.95 -13.78 -3.39
CA ILE A 350 -10.89 -14.61 -2.82
C ILE A 350 -10.04 -15.24 -3.91
N THR A 351 -10.64 -15.77 -4.97
CA THR A 351 -9.89 -16.36 -6.08
C THR A 351 -8.96 -15.33 -6.71
N LYS A 352 -9.46 -14.13 -7.01
CA LYS A 352 -8.69 -13.01 -7.56
C LYS A 352 -7.57 -12.55 -6.62
N PHE A 353 -7.87 -12.44 -5.33
CA PHE A 353 -6.90 -12.10 -4.29
C PHE A 353 -5.71 -13.08 -4.31
N PHE A 354 -5.99 -14.37 -4.50
CA PHE A 354 -4.95 -15.41 -4.55
C PHE A 354 -4.38 -15.73 -5.95
N SER A 355 -4.85 -15.10 -7.05
CA SER A 355 -4.47 -15.47 -8.43
C SER A 355 -3.64 -14.44 -9.22
N LYS A 356 -3.39 -13.22 -8.72
CA LYS A 356 -2.60 -12.21 -9.47
C LYS A 356 -1.12 -12.63 -9.66
N PRO A 357 -0.45 -12.29 -10.78
CA PRO A 357 1.01 -12.38 -10.96
C PRO A 357 1.74 -11.04 -10.65
N LEU A 358 3.04 -11.14 -10.34
CA LEU A 358 4.01 -10.04 -10.26
C LEU A 358 4.23 -9.40 -11.65
N ASP A 359 3.53 -8.32 -11.98
CA ASP A 359 4.03 -7.34 -12.96
C ASP A 359 3.50 -5.93 -12.70
N ILE A 360 4.46 -5.02 -12.53
CA ILE A 360 4.47 -3.54 -12.72
C ILE A 360 3.67 -2.64 -11.77
N SER A 361 4.44 -1.83 -11.03
CA SER A 361 4.11 -0.58 -10.31
C SER A 361 3.15 -0.67 -9.13
N ASP A 362 3.45 0.13 -8.11
CA ASP A 362 2.73 0.30 -6.84
C ASP A 362 1.20 0.34 -7.00
N SER A 363 0.62 -0.85 -6.97
CA SER A 363 -0.81 -1.04 -7.16
C SER A 363 -1.31 -2.12 -6.19
N GLN A 364 -0.96 -1.96 -4.91
CA GLN A 364 -1.90 -2.40 -3.86
C GLN A 364 -3.27 -1.70 -4.02
N ALA A 365 -3.32 -0.59 -4.79
CA ALA A 365 -4.53 0.05 -5.30
C ALA A 365 -5.27 -0.72 -6.43
N GLU A 366 -4.71 -1.73 -7.12
CA GLU A 366 -5.45 -2.45 -8.18
C GLU A 366 -6.18 -3.71 -7.68
N ILE A 367 -6.02 -4.09 -6.40
CA ILE A 367 -7.00 -4.94 -5.71
C ILE A 367 -8.00 -4.07 -4.93
N ALA A 368 -7.86 -2.74 -4.96
CA ALA A 368 -8.94 -1.88 -4.55
C ALA A 368 -10.17 -2.31 -5.34
N MET A 369 -11.18 -2.75 -4.60
CA MET A 369 -12.48 -2.12 -4.65
C MET A 369 -12.67 -1.31 -5.93
N ASP A 370 -13.59 -1.74 -6.78
CA ASP A 370 -14.01 -1.05 -8.00
C ASP A 370 -14.69 0.29 -7.60
N TYR A 371 -13.91 1.20 -7.01
CA TYR A 371 -14.21 2.58 -6.73
C TYR A 371 -14.35 3.23 -8.09
N ASP A 372 -15.58 3.64 -8.40
CA ASP A 372 -15.91 4.23 -9.70
C ASP A 372 -15.39 5.67 -9.78
N GLN A 373 -14.05 5.81 -9.86
CA GLN A 373 -13.37 7.08 -10.13
C GLN A 373 -13.91 7.75 -11.40
N SER A 374 -14.52 6.99 -12.32
CA SER A 374 -14.96 7.49 -13.61
C SER A 374 -16.05 8.57 -13.49
N LYS A 375 -16.84 8.58 -12.42
CA LYS A 375 -17.85 9.63 -12.19
C LYS A 375 -17.24 10.94 -11.69
N GLU A 376 -16.32 10.88 -10.73
CA GLU A 376 -15.60 12.06 -10.22
C GLU A 376 -14.64 12.62 -11.29
N ILE A 377 -13.92 11.76 -12.01
CA ILE A 377 -13.03 12.15 -13.11
C ILE A 377 -13.82 12.80 -14.25
N LYS A 378 -14.96 12.23 -14.68
CA LYS A 378 -15.80 12.85 -15.73
C LYS A 378 -16.36 14.21 -15.33
N ALA A 379 -16.63 14.43 -14.05
CA ALA A 379 -17.06 15.74 -13.54
C ALA A 379 -15.94 16.79 -13.60
N ILE A 380 -14.67 16.38 -13.56
CA ILE A 380 -13.48 17.26 -13.55
C ILE A 380 -12.87 17.47 -14.94
N ASP A 381 -12.98 16.45 -15.80
CA ASP A 381 -12.59 16.52 -17.21
C ASP A 381 -13.58 17.34 -18.06
N ASP A 382 -14.71 17.79 -17.50
CA ASP A 382 -15.51 18.84 -18.12
C ASP A 382 -14.68 20.13 -18.14
N PRO A 383 -14.42 20.75 -19.31
CA PRO A 383 -13.65 21.98 -19.39
C PRO A 383 -14.26 23.18 -18.63
N LYS A 384 -15.50 23.10 -18.13
CA LYS A 384 -16.07 24.07 -17.18
C LYS A 384 -15.70 23.81 -15.71
N ALA A 385 -15.18 22.62 -15.37
CA ALA A 385 -15.06 22.09 -14.02
C ALA A 385 -13.67 21.56 -13.63
N ALA A 386 -12.62 21.88 -14.41
CA ALA A 386 -11.22 21.69 -13.98
C ALA A 386 -10.99 22.24 -12.55
N VAL A 387 -9.86 21.92 -11.90
CA VAL A 387 -9.59 22.28 -10.49
C VAL A 387 -9.85 23.77 -10.15
N LYS A 388 -9.76 24.69 -11.11
CA LYS A 388 -10.12 26.11 -10.89
C LYS A 388 -11.62 26.35 -10.93
N GLY A 389 -12.39 25.65 -11.76
CA GLY A 389 -13.85 25.68 -11.69
C GLY A 389 -14.35 25.19 -10.33
N LEU A 390 -13.69 24.15 -9.78
CA LEU A 390 -13.91 23.70 -8.40
C LEU A 390 -13.54 24.79 -7.37
N ALA A 391 -12.33 25.37 -7.44
CA ALA A 391 -11.92 26.45 -6.54
C ALA A 391 -12.84 27.70 -6.62
N ASP A 392 -13.20 28.14 -7.82
CA ASP A 392 -14.07 29.29 -8.08
C ASP A 392 -15.53 29.03 -7.64
N SER A 393 -15.97 27.77 -7.59
CA SER A 393 -17.31 27.39 -7.11
C SER A 393 -17.50 27.52 -5.60
N GLY A 394 -16.44 27.83 -4.85
CA GLY A 394 -16.50 27.99 -3.40
C GLY A 394 -16.63 26.67 -2.64
N ILE A 395 -16.01 25.59 -3.15
CA ILE A 395 -15.97 24.31 -2.43
C ILE A 395 -15.41 24.51 -1.00
N VAL A 396 -16.08 23.90 -0.03
CA VAL A 396 -15.66 23.88 1.37
C VAL A 396 -14.86 22.63 1.73
N ASP A 397 -15.00 21.57 0.93
CA ASP A 397 -14.31 20.30 1.10
C ASP A 397 -13.56 19.92 -0.19
N ILE A 398 -12.35 19.39 -0.04
CA ILE A 398 -11.52 18.92 -1.15
C ILE A 398 -12.10 17.59 -1.68
N PRO A 399 -12.38 17.44 -2.99
CA PRO A 399 -12.85 16.17 -3.54
C PRO A 399 -11.87 15.03 -3.28
N ARG A 400 -12.38 13.82 -3.00
CA ARG A 400 -11.57 12.66 -2.57
C ARG A 400 -10.48 12.29 -3.58
N ILE A 401 -10.68 12.48 -4.88
CA ILE A 401 -9.62 12.22 -5.85
C ILE A 401 -8.38 13.13 -5.72
N PHE A 402 -8.49 14.27 -5.03
CA PHE A 402 -7.37 15.16 -4.72
C PHE A 402 -6.83 14.94 -3.29
N ILE A 403 -7.57 14.19 -2.46
CA ILE A 403 -7.10 13.79 -1.13
C ILE A 403 -6.17 12.61 -1.33
N ARG A 404 -4.87 12.86 -1.16
CA ARG A 404 -3.90 11.76 -1.12
C ARG A 404 -4.25 10.80 0.01
N PRO A 405 -4.05 9.48 -0.18
CA PRO A 405 -4.23 8.52 0.88
C PRO A 405 -3.47 8.93 2.16
N PRO A 406 -3.99 8.62 3.36
CA PRO A 406 -3.35 9.00 4.61
C PRO A 406 -1.88 8.56 4.78
N HIS A 407 -1.45 7.51 4.07
CA HIS A 407 -0.07 7.05 4.10
C HIS A 407 0.89 7.97 3.34
N GLU A 408 0.49 8.47 2.15
CA GLU A 408 1.28 9.43 1.37
C GLU A 408 1.39 10.81 2.05
N LEU A 409 0.31 11.26 2.72
CA LEU A 409 0.30 12.55 3.43
C LEU A 409 1.26 12.57 4.63
N ALA A 410 1.40 11.43 5.32
CA ALA A 410 2.26 11.31 6.48
C ALA A 410 3.74 11.12 6.12
N GLU A 411 4.04 10.55 4.94
CA GLU A 411 5.40 10.54 4.37
C GLU A 411 5.91 11.97 4.15
N GLU A 412 5.13 12.84 3.52
CA GLU A 412 5.51 14.25 3.30
C GLU A 412 5.66 15.03 4.61
N LEU A 413 4.73 14.85 5.56
CA LEU A 413 4.79 15.54 6.86
C LEU A 413 6.00 15.13 7.72
N ASN A 414 6.53 13.91 7.52
CA ASN A 414 7.75 13.45 8.17
C ASN A 414 9.01 13.92 7.42
N MET A 415 8.99 13.93 6.08
CA MET A 415 10.11 14.44 5.27
C MET A 415 10.34 15.95 5.45
N CYS A 416 9.26 16.74 5.54
CA CYS A 416 9.34 18.20 5.71
C CYS A 416 9.85 18.67 7.08
N LYS A 417 9.89 17.80 8.09
CA LYS A 417 10.35 18.17 9.44
C LYS A 417 11.87 18.06 9.65
N SER A 418 12.63 17.60 8.66
CA SER A 418 14.05 17.23 8.86
C SER A 418 15.06 17.74 7.83
N SER A 419 14.68 18.41 6.74
CA SER A 419 15.66 18.81 5.72
C SER A 419 16.14 20.27 5.90
N THR A 420 17.39 20.43 6.35
CA THR A 420 18.18 21.65 6.11
C THR A 420 18.89 21.61 4.75
N LEU A 421 18.69 20.55 3.99
CA LEU A 421 19.31 20.33 2.69
C LEU A 421 18.70 21.29 1.67
N GLN A 422 19.57 22.03 0.99
CA GLN A 422 19.19 22.90 -0.12
C GLN A 422 19.76 22.33 -1.41
N VAL A 423 18.96 22.39 -2.47
CA VAL A 423 19.41 22.10 -3.83
C VAL A 423 20.58 23.04 -4.16
N SER A 424 21.61 22.50 -4.81
CA SER A 424 22.80 23.27 -5.18
C SER A 424 22.47 24.48 -6.04
N VAL A 425 23.14 25.61 -5.79
CA VAL A 425 22.99 26.85 -6.57
C VAL A 425 24.27 27.09 -7.36
N VAL A 426 24.14 27.13 -8.68
CA VAL A 426 25.25 27.38 -9.62
C VAL A 426 25.15 28.82 -10.14
N ASP A 427 26.22 29.59 -9.91
CA ASP A 427 26.32 30.99 -10.32
C ASP A 427 27.07 31.13 -11.65
N LEU A 428 26.35 31.54 -12.70
CA LEU A 428 26.92 31.75 -14.04
C LEU A 428 27.58 33.12 -14.23
N SER A 429 27.77 33.89 -13.15
CA SER A 429 28.47 35.18 -13.20
C SER A 429 29.90 35.03 -13.73
N SER A 430 30.30 35.96 -14.61
CA SER A 430 31.66 36.03 -15.16
C SER A 430 32.11 34.74 -15.87
N ILE A 431 31.19 34.04 -16.55
CA ILE A 431 31.48 32.81 -17.34
C ILE A 431 32.56 32.99 -18.42
N GLU A 432 32.86 34.23 -18.82
CA GLU A 432 33.93 34.57 -19.76
C GLU A 432 35.33 34.50 -19.14
N VAL A 433 35.44 34.49 -17.80
CA VAL A 433 36.71 34.35 -17.08
C VAL A 433 37.06 32.87 -16.94
N GLU A 434 38.20 32.45 -17.48
CA GLU A 434 38.60 31.04 -17.58
C GLU A 434 38.59 30.29 -16.22
N ASP A 435 39.13 30.90 -15.16
CA ASP A 435 39.15 30.28 -13.83
C ASP A 435 37.74 30.14 -13.23
N ARG A 436 36.85 31.10 -13.53
CA ARG A 436 35.43 31.02 -13.11
C ARG A 436 34.70 29.96 -13.91
N ARG A 437 34.95 29.85 -15.21
CA ARG A 437 34.37 28.84 -16.08
C ARG A 437 34.72 27.43 -15.61
N LYS A 438 35.97 27.17 -15.22
CA LYS A 438 36.37 25.88 -14.63
C LYS A 438 35.60 25.57 -13.36
N LYS A 439 35.50 26.55 -12.45
CA LYS A 439 34.71 26.40 -11.23
C LYS A 439 33.24 26.09 -11.52
N ILE A 440 32.62 26.79 -12.47
CA ILE A 440 31.22 26.55 -12.87
C ILE A 440 31.04 25.11 -13.40
N VAL A 441 32.01 24.59 -14.17
CA VAL A 441 31.97 23.20 -14.66
C VAL A 441 32.05 22.20 -13.50
N ASP A 442 32.88 22.47 -12.50
CA ASP A 442 32.97 21.64 -11.30
C ASP A 442 31.67 21.69 -10.48
N ASP A 443 31.11 22.89 -10.25
CA ASP A 443 29.86 23.09 -9.52
C ASP A 443 28.68 22.37 -10.23
N ILE A 444 28.62 22.40 -11.57
CA ILE A 444 27.59 21.68 -12.35
C ILE A 444 27.77 20.17 -12.22
N ARG A 445 29.01 19.66 -12.27
CA ARG A 445 29.29 18.23 -12.11
C ARG A 445 28.84 17.74 -10.75
N GLU A 446 29.28 18.38 -9.67
CA GLU A 446 28.95 18.02 -8.29
C GLU A 446 27.42 18.07 -8.09
N ALA A 447 26.78 19.15 -8.52
CA ALA A 447 25.33 19.27 -8.39
C ALA A 447 24.54 18.22 -9.21
N SER A 448 25.07 17.82 -10.37
CA SER A 448 24.45 16.78 -11.20
C SER A 448 24.64 15.38 -10.61
N GLU A 449 25.79 15.10 -9.99
CA GLU A 449 26.09 13.83 -9.32
C GLU A 449 25.31 13.68 -8.01
N ASP A 450 25.20 14.74 -7.22
CA ASP A 450 24.55 14.71 -5.90
C ASP A 450 23.03 14.75 -5.97
N TRP A 451 22.47 15.67 -6.77
CA TRP A 451 21.04 15.98 -6.76
C TRP A 451 20.34 15.67 -8.08
N GLY A 452 21.05 15.65 -9.20
CA GLY A 452 20.46 15.59 -10.54
C GLY A 452 19.63 16.84 -10.92
N ILE A 453 19.55 17.84 -10.04
CA ILE A 453 18.87 19.13 -10.23
C ILE A 453 19.63 20.23 -9.49
N PHE A 454 19.65 21.45 -10.04
CA PHE A 454 20.27 22.62 -9.40
C PHE A 454 19.61 23.93 -9.84
N GLN A 455 19.76 24.97 -9.04
CA GLN A 455 19.31 26.32 -9.36
C GLN A 455 20.40 27.08 -10.13
N LEU A 456 20.03 27.74 -11.22
CA LEU A 456 20.92 28.66 -11.93
C LEU A 456 20.63 30.12 -11.51
N ILE A 457 21.68 30.88 -11.20
CA ILE A 457 21.60 32.33 -10.98
C ILE A 457 22.57 33.06 -11.90
N ASN A 458 22.33 34.36 -12.11
CA ASN A 458 23.13 35.23 -12.99
C ASN A 458 23.31 34.65 -14.42
N HIS A 459 22.31 33.91 -14.89
CA HIS A 459 22.29 33.22 -16.19
C HIS A 459 22.08 34.14 -17.40
N GLY A 460 22.02 35.46 -17.19
CA GLY A 460 21.95 36.46 -18.27
C GLY A 460 20.59 36.67 -18.92
N ALA A 461 19.53 35.96 -18.49
CA ALA A 461 18.18 36.25 -18.97
C ALA A 461 17.59 37.45 -18.18
N PRO A 462 17.00 38.46 -18.83
CA PRO A 462 16.48 39.64 -18.14
C PRO A 462 15.34 39.30 -17.17
N SER A 463 15.30 39.95 -16.00
CA SER A 463 14.20 39.77 -15.03
C SER A 463 12.83 40.05 -15.63
N SER A 464 12.73 41.02 -16.54
CA SER A 464 11.49 41.35 -17.26
C SER A 464 10.95 40.20 -18.10
N VAL A 465 11.81 39.30 -18.60
CA VAL A 465 11.40 38.11 -19.37
C VAL A 465 10.83 37.05 -18.42
N LEU A 466 11.45 36.85 -17.25
CA LEU A 466 10.97 35.90 -16.24
C LEU A 466 9.63 36.35 -15.63
N GLU A 467 9.53 37.63 -15.28
CA GLU A 467 8.30 38.27 -14.78
C GLU A 467 7.21 38.23 -15.84
N GLY A 468 7.54 38.57 -17.10
CA GLY A 468 6.61 38.51 -18.22
C GLY A 468 6.05 37.12 -18.45
N MET A 469 6.86 36.07 -18.33
CA MET A 469 6.39 34.69 -18.45
C MET A 469 5.45 34.30 -17.31
N THR A 470 5.76 34.73 -16.09
CA THR A 470 4.92 34.50 -14.90
C THR A 470 3.56 35.19 -15.05
N ASP A 471 3.56 36.45 -15.47
CA ASP A 471 2.35 37.24 -15.72
C ASP A 471 1.53 36.69 -16.90
N GLY A 472 2.18 36.32 -18.01
CA GLY A 472 1.52 35.70 -19.15
C GLY A 472 0.84 34.37 -18.80
N THR A 473 1.51 33.54 -18.00
CA THR A 473 0.93 32.27 -17.48
C THR A 473 -0.29 32.54 -16.62
N ARG A 474 -0.21 33.51 -15.70
CA ARG A 474 -1.33 33.91 -14.86
C ARG A 474 -2.52 34.37 -15.71
N LYS A 475 -2.28 35.30 -16.64
CA LYS A 475 -3.33 35.85 -17.51
C LYS A 475 -4.01 34.77 -18.36
N PHE A 476 -3.27 33.79 -18.87
CA PHE A 476 -3.87 32.64 -19.57
C PHE A 476 -4.82 31.85 -18.67
N HIS A 477 -4.42 31.52 -17.45
CA HIS A 477 -5.25 30.74 -16.52
C HIS A 477 -6.47 31.51 -15.99
N GLU A 478 -6.37 32.84 -15.93
CA GLU A 478 -7.46 33.77 -15.58
C GLU A 478 -8.48 33.99 -16.72
N GLN A 479 -8.20 33.56 -17.96
CA GLN A 479 -9.17 33.67 -19.05
C GLN A 479 -10.43 32.82 -18.81
N ASP A 480 -11.50 33.19 -19.51
CA ASP A 480 -12.74 32.42 -19.56
C ASP A 480 -12.50 30.97 -19.99
N ALA A 481 -13.26 30.04 -19.40
CA ALA A 481 -13.13 28.61 -19.69
C ALA A 481 -13.35 28.28 -21.17
N GLU A 482 -14.23 28.99 -21.88
CA GLU A 482 -14.49 28.79 -23.30
C GLU A 482 -13.26 29.12 -24.17
N LEU A 483 -12.45 30.10 -23.78
CA LEU A 483 -11.21 30.44 -24.49
C LEU A 483 -10.11 29.39 -24.25
N LYS A 484 -10.07 28.80 -23.05
CA LYS A 484 -9.09 27.76 -22.71
C LYS A 484 -9.41 26.40 -23.34
N LYS A 485 -10.69 26.12 -23.64
CA LYS A 485 -11.14 24.88 -24.30
C LYS A 485 -10.47 24.64 -25.64
N GLU A 486 -10.19 25.69 -26.40
CA GLU A 486 -9.53 25.59 -27.70
C GLU A 486 -8.20 24.82 -27.59
N TYR A 487 -7.49 25.01 -26.48
CA TYR A 487 -6.20 24.40 -26.21
C TYR A 487 -6.32 23.07 -25.44
N TYR A 488 -7.49 22.67 -24.97
CA TYR A 488 -7.65 21.45 -24.18
C TYR A 488 -7.42 20.19 -25.03
N SER A 489 -6.44 19.37 -24.65
CA SER A 489 -6.15 18.11 -25.35
C SER A 489 -5.32 17.14 -24.52
N HIS A 490 -5.69 15.85 -24.60
CA HIS A 490 -4.90 14.74 -24.10
C HIS A 490 -3.91 14.20 -25.14
N ASP A 491 -4.13 14.51 -26.43
CA ASP A 491 -3.28 14.06 -27.53
C ASP A 491 -1.89 14.72 -27.45
N ARG A 492 -0.86 13.88 -27.29
CA ARG A 492 0.56 14.28 -27.23
C ARG A 492 1.23 14.28 -28.61
N THR A 493 0.56 13.75 -29.63
CA THR A 493 1.15 13.48 -30.95
C THR A 493 0.83 14.55 -31.98
N THR A 494 -0.34 15.19 -31.89
CA THR A 494 -0.81 16.13 -32.92
C THR A 494 -0.81 17.59 -32.51
N ARG A 495 -0.85 17.91 -31.20
CA ARG A 495 -0.94 19.29 -30.71
C ARG A 495 0.31 19.72 -29.96
N ARG A 496 0.97 20.76 -30.50
CA ARG A 496 2.17 21.38 -29.93
C ARG A 496 1.90 22.29 -28.73
N VAL A 497 0.72 22.89 -28.66
CA VAL A 497 0.25 23.70 -27.53
C VAL A 497 -1.00 23.05 -26.96
N ARG A 498 -0.96 22.72 -25.66
CA ARG A 498 -2.01 21.95 -25.00
C ARG A 498 -2.21 22.39 -23.55
N TYR A 499 -3.46 22.57 -23.18
CA TYR A 499 -3.94 22.80 -21.83
C TYR A 499 -4.53 21.50 -21.26
N GLN A 500 -4.21 21.19 -20.00
CA GLN A 500 -4.68 19.98 -19.32
C GLN A 500 -5.37 20.30 -17.99
N SER A 501 -6.17 19.35 -17.49
CA SER A 501 -6.99 19.48 -16.28
C SER A 501 -6.18 19.71 -14.99
N ASN A 502 -4.85 19.54 -15.02
CA ASN A 502 -3.90 19.78 -13.94
C ASN A 502 -3.19 21.16 -14.01
N PHE A 503 -3.78 22.16 -14.69
CA PHE A 503 -3.21 23.51 -14.85
C PHE A 503 -1.89 23.60 -15.59
N GLN A 504 -1.65 22.69 -16.51
CA GLN A 504 -0.43 22.72 -17.31
C GLN A 504 -0.75 23.22 -18.71
N LEU A 505 -0.14 24.35 -19.08
CA LEU A 505 0.05 24.72 -20.48
C LEU A 505 1.38 24.12 -20.96
N ILE A 506 1.29 23.08 -21.77
CA ILE A 506 2.44 22.38 -22.34
C ILE A 506 2.65 22.87 -23.77
N VAL A 507 3.88 23.23 -24.06
CA VAL A 507 4.33 23.82 -25.31
C VAL A 507 5.55 23.02 -25.76
N SER A 508 5.44 22.24 -26.84
CA SER A 508 6.48 21.28 -27.27
C SER A 508 6.80 21.34 -28.76
N GLY A 509 8.09 21.22 -29.10
CA GLY A 509 8.58 21.18 -30.48
C GLY A 509 8.83 22.58 -31.07
N GLN A 510 9.03 22.66 -32.39
CA GLN A 510 9.09 23.95 -33.08
C GLN A 510 7.68 24.53 -33.22
N ILE A 511 7.45 25.66 -32.55
CA ILE A 511 6.13 26.30 -32.43
C ILE A 511 6.12 27.59 -33.24
N GLU A 512 5.08 27.75 -34.05
CA GLU A 512 4.80 29.03 -34.69
C GLU A 512 4.12 29.95 -33.67
N PRO A 513 4.51 31.24 -33.56
CA PRO A 513 3.95 32.16 -32.57
C PRO A 513 2.41 32.20 -32.55
N GLU A 514 1.77 31.96 -33.69
CA GLU A 514 0.31 31.94 -33.86
C GLU A 514 -0.37 30.80 -33.08
N GLU A 515 0.33 29.70 -32.82
CA GLU A 515 -0.19 28.55 -32.06
C GLU A 515 -0.29 28.84 -30.55
N LEU A 516 0.41 29.86 -30.07
CA LEU A 516 0.36 30.28 -28.67
C LEU A 516 -0.88 31.14 -28.37
N PRO A 517 -1.46 31.01 -27.16
CA PRO A 517 -2.55 31.86 -26.72
C PRO A 517 -2.17 33.34 -26.83
N ALA A 518 -3.05 34.14 -27.43
CA ALA A 518 -2.77 35.55 -27.73
C ALA A 518 -2.34 36.35 -26.48
N VAL A 519 -2.86 35.98 -25.31
CA VAL A 519 -2.60 36.64 -24.03
C VAL A 519 -1.17 36.45 -23.51
N CYS A 520 -0.51 35.33 -23.85
CA CYS A 520 0.84 35.01 -23.38
C CYS A 520 1.85 34.84 -24.52
N ARG A 521 1.42 34.93 -25.79
CA ARG A 521 2.24 34.71 -26.98
C ARG A 521 3.57 35.44 -26.95
N LYS A 522 3.53 36.76 -26.76
CA LYS A 522 4.75 37.60 -26.78
C LYS A 522 5.74 37.17 -25.70
N THR A 523 5.27 37.02 -24.47
CA THR A 523 6.10 36.66 -23.32
C THR A 523 6.64 35.23 -23.44
N SER A 524 5.85 34.29 -23.96
CA SER A 524 6.28 32.91 -24.19
C SER A 524 7.35 32.81 -25.28
N VAL A 525 7.23 33.55 -26.38
CA VAL A 525 8.27 33.59 -27.43
C VAL A 525 9.56 34.22 -26.90
N GLU A 526 9.47 35.34 -26.18
CA GLU A 526 10.63 35.99 -25.56
C GLU A 526 11.33 35.06 -24.55
N TYR A 527 10.56 34.32 -23.74
CA TYR A 527 11.08 33.35 -22.79
C TYR A 527 11.79 32.17 -23.49
N LEU A 528 11.13 31.51 -24.45
CA LEU A 528 11.70 30.39 -25.19
C LEU A 528 13.01 30.75 -25.90
N ASN A 529 13.10 31.94 -26.50
CA ASN A 529 14.33 32.41 -27.12
C ASN A 529 15.48 32.57 -26.12
N ASN A 530 15.21 33.11 -24.93
CA ASN A 530 16.22 33.27 -23.88
C ASN A 530 16.65 31.92 -23.29
N VAL A 531 15.71 31.01 -23.04
CA VAL A 531 15.99 29.67 -22.53
C VAL A 531 16.74 28.82 -23.55
N THR A 532 16.46 28.97 -24.85
CA THR A 532 17.23 28.31 -25.91
C THR A 532 18.70 28.68 -25.84
N LYS A 533 18.99 29.98 -25.78
CA LYS A 533 20.37 30.48 -25.69
C LYS A 533 21.06 30.03 -24.40
N LEU A 534 20.33 30.00 -23.29
CA LEU A 534 20.83 29.48 -22.02
C LEU A 534 21.12 27.98 -22.11
N GLY A 535 20.23 27.20 -22.71
CA GLY A 535 20.39 25.77 -22.93
C GLY A 535 21.64 25.43 -23.75
N GLU A 536 21.92 26.18 -24.83
CA GLU A 536 23.16 26.01 -25.59
C GLU A 536 24.42 26.23 -24.74
N THR A 537 24.40 27.28 -23.92
CA THR A 537 25.51 27.59 -23.00
C THR A 537 25.67 26.47 -21.96
N HIS A 538 24.55 25.97 -21.43
CA HIS A 538 24.53 24.93 -20.42
C HIS A 538 25.01 23.58 -20.96
N PHE A 539 24.61 23.18 -22.17
CA PHE A 539 25.05 21.93 -22.79
C PHE A 539 26.55 21.94 -23.13
N ASP A 540 27.15 23.09 -23.43
CA ASP A 540 28.61 23.19 -23.56
C ASP A 540 29.32 22.98 -22.21
N LEU A 541 28.84 23.61 -21.14
CA LEU A 541 29.37 23.40 -19.79
C LEU A 541 29.22 21.94 -19.33
N LEU A 542 28.07 21.32 -19.61
CA LEU A 542 27.81 19.93 -19.27
C LEU A 542 28.68 18.96 -20.07
N SER A 543 28.93 19.24 -21.36
CA SER A 543 29.87 18.46 -22.16
C SER A 543 31.27 18.45 -21.51
N LYS A 544 31.71 19.60 -20.99
CA LYS A 544 32.99 19.73 -20.28
C LYS A 544 32.97 19.01 -18.92
N ALA A 545 31.87 19.12 -18.16
CA ALA A 545 31.69 18.43 -16.89
C ALA A 545 31.79 16.91 -17.03
N LEU A 546 31.27 16.37 -18.14
CA LEU A 546 31.31 14.94 -18.49
C LEU A 546 32.64 14.49 -19.11
N GLY A 547 33.62 15.39 -19.27
CA GLY A 547 34.90 15.08 -19.93
C GLY A 547 34.78 14.81 -21.44
N LEU A 548 33.67 15.23 -22.06
CA LEU A 548 33.45 15.11 -23.51
C LEU A 548 34.19 16.22 -24.25
N LYS A 549 34.28 16.08 -25.59
CA LYS A 549 34.80 17.17 -26.43
C LYS A 549 33.94 18.43 -26.24
N PRO A 550 34.53 19.64 -26.30
CA PRO A 550 33.76 20.87 -26.34
C PRO A 550 32.68 20.81 -27.43
N ASP A 551 31.52 21.41 -27.17
CA ASP A 551 30.36 21.40 -28.07
C ASP A 551 29.76 20.03 -28.42
N HIS A 552 30.14 18.91 -27.78
CA HIS A 552 29.64 17.58 -28.13
C HIS A 552 28.10 17.48 -28.06
N LEU A 553 27.51 17.89 -26.94
CA LEU A 553 26.05 17.88 -26.76
C LEU A 553 25.36 18.95 -27.61
N LYS A 554 26.06 20.05 -27.92
CA LYS A 554 25.58 21.09 -28.83
C LYS A 554 25.49 20.57 -30.27
N ALA A 555 26.48 19.81 -30.72
CA ALA A 555 26.53 19.18 -32.04
C ALA A 555 25.46 18.09 -32.21
N MET A 556 25.02 17.46 -31.11
CA MET A 556 23.87 16.54 -31.09
C MET A 556 22.52 17.26 -31.11
N GLU A 557 22.52 18.59 -31.19
CA GLU A 557 21.30 19.41 -31.21
C GLU A 557 20.42 19.24 -29.95
N CYS A 558 21.01 18.85 -28.81
CA CYS A 558 20.28 18.60 -27.57
C CYS A 558 19.48 19.82 -27.08
N ALA A 559 19.90 21.03 -27.43
CA ALA A 559 19.20 22.28 -27.09
C ALA A 559 17.96 22.56 -27.97
N LYS A 560 17.77 21.85 -29.09
CA LYS A 560 16.67 22.11 -30.05
C LYS A 560 15.34 21.47 -29.64
N GLY A 561 15.38 20.42 -28.84
CA GLY A 561 14.18 19.78 -28.28
C GLY A 561 13.74 20.50 -27.02
N GLN A 562 12.76 21.40 -27.12
CA GLN A 562 12.24 22.13 -25.98
C GLN A 562 10.79 21.79 -25.71
N ALA A 563 10.50 21.60 -24.43
CA ALA A 563 9.17 21.56 -23.89
C ALA A 563 9.11 22.55 -22.73
N MET A 564 8.09 23.40 -22.74
CA MET A 564 7.79 24.33 -21.66
C MET A 564 6.46 23.91 -21.03
N ALA A 565 6.46 23.73 -19.71
CA ALA A 565 5.26 23.47 -18.93
C ALA A 565 5.02 24.67 -18.00
N CYS A 566 3.88 25.33 -18.17
CA CYS A 566 3.49 26.47 -17.34
C CYS A 566 2.41 26.00 -16.36
N HIS A 567 2.73 26.02 -15.07
CA HIS A 567 1.85 25.54 -14.01
C HIS A 567 1.18 26.72 -13.31
N TYR A 568 -0.10 26.59 -13.00
CA TYR A 568 -0.84 27.56 -12.18
C TYR A 568 -1.47 26.86 -11.00
N TYR A 569 -1.11 27.29 -9.79
CA TYR A 569 -1.67 26.76 -8.55
C TYR A 569 -2.59 27.82 -7.94
N PRO A 570 -3.93 27.66 -8.02
CA PRO A 570 -4.83 28.56 -7.32
C PRO A 570 -4.63 28.42 -5.80
N ALA A 571 -4.98 29.47 -5.05
CA ALA A 571 -5.03 29.36 -3.60
C ALA A 571 -6.05 28.27 -3.21
N CYS A 572 -5.62 27.33 -2.39
CA CYS A 572 -6.51 26.36 -1.75
C CYS A 572 -7.13 27.05 -0.51
N PRO A 573 -8.45 26.96 -0.29
CA PRO A 573 -9.13 27.52 0.88
C PRO A 573 -8.55 27.09 2.24
#